data_AF-A0A3L8BZ69-F1
#
_entry.id   AF-A0A3L8BZ69-F1
#
_cell.length_a   1.000
_cell.length_b   1.000
_cell.length_c   1.000
_cell.angle_alpha   90.00
_cell.angle_beta   90.00
_cell.angle_gamma   90.00
#
_symmetry.space_group_name_H-M   'P 1'
#
loop_
_entity.id
_entity.type
_entity.pdbx_description
1 polymer ?
#
loop_
_entity_poly.entity_id
_entity_poly.type
_entity_poly.pdbx_seq_one_letter_code
_entity_poly.pdbx_strand_id
1 'polypeptide(L)'
;MSRVSVDVELLRELLNAASRTALTHRGSEHECYVLGQLEATANMAYVLCAGSDNEELELLCQQLALDALNRHSELRSTSGTLIRKVDKSLSTTA
;
A
#
# COMPACT_ATOMS: atom_id res chain seq x y z
N MET A 1 -5.86 16.61 -24.95
CA MET A 1 -5.42 17.01 -23.60
C MET A 1 -3.91 17.18 -23.65
N SER A 2 -3.38 18.33 -23.21
CA SER A 2 -1.94 18.47 -23.01
C SER A 2 -1.50 17.50 -21.92
N ARG A 3 -0.36 16.82 -22.11
CA ARG A 3 0.23 15.99 -21.05
C ARG A 3 0.50 16.88 -19.83
N VAL A 4 0.20 16.38 -18.63
CA VAL A 4 0.60 17.03 -17.38
C VAL A 4 2.12 17.04 -17.35
N SER A 5 2.72 18.20 -17.07
CA SER A 5 4.17 18.26 -16.84
C SER A 5 4.46 17.64 -15.48
N VAL A 6 5.27 16.59 -15.47
CA VAL A 6 5.61 15.82 -14.28
C VAL A 6 7.11 15.97 -14.03
N ASP A 7 7.45 16.40 -12.82
CA ASP A 7 8.81 16.37 -12.31
C ASP A 7 9.08 14.98 -11.72
N VAL A 8 9.96 14.24 -12.38
CA VAL A 8 10.31 12.85 -12.04
C VAL A 8 10.98 12.77 -10.67
N GLU A 9 11.82 13.74 -10.32
CA GLU A 9 12.55 13.73 -9.05
C GLU A 9 11.59 13.98 -7.89
N LEU A 10 10.68 14.94 -8.04
CA LEU A 10 9.62 15.19 -7.06
C LEU A 10 8.69 13.99 -6.90
N LEU A 11 8.34 13.31 -7.99
CA LEU A 11 7.49 12.12 -7.93
C LEU A 11 8.20 10.97 -7.20
N ARG A 12 9.51 10.79 -7.45
CA ARG A 12 10.33 9.79 -6.73
C ARG A 12 10.41 10.12 -5.24
N GLU A 13 10.60 11.38 -4.87
CA GLU A 13 10.62 11.78 -3.46
C GLU A 13 9.27 11.61 -2.76
N LEU A 14 8.16 11.85 -3.48
CA LEU A 14 6.82 11.57 -2.96
C LEU A 14 6.64 10.07 -2.67
N LEU A 15 7.02 9.20 -3.61
CA LEU A 15 6.96 7.74 -3.44
C LEU A 15 7.84 7.27 -2.28
N ASN A 16 9.05 7.81 -2.17
CA ASN A 16 9.98 7.55 -1.08
C ASN A 16 9.38 7.96 0.28
N ALA A 17 8.76 9.15 0.36
CA ALA A 17 8.11 9.62 1.56
C ALA A 17 6.93 8.72 1.96
N ALA A 18 6.03 8.39 1.02
CA ALA A 18 4.90 7.51 1.26
C ALA A 18 5.33 6.12 1.74
N SER A 19 6.35 5.53 1.12
CA SER A 19 6.91 4.23 1.52
C SER A 19 7.49 4.27 2.94
N ARG A 20 8.27 5.31 3.27
CA ARG A 20 8.79 5.51 4.64
C ARG A 20 7.68 5.67 5.66
N THR A 21 6.64 6.44 5.35
CA THR A 21 5.48 6.59 6.23
C THR A 21 4.78 5.25 6.48
N ALA A 22 4.58 4.43 5.44
CA ALA A 22 4.02 3.08 5.60
C ALA A 22 4.90 2.19 6.50
N LEU A 23 6.22 2.22 6.32
CA LEU A 23 7.15 1.49 7.16
C LEU A 23 7.12 1.93 8.63
N THR A 24 7.04 3.24 8.89
CA THR A 24 6.95 3.78 10.26
C THR A 24 5.68 3.33 10.98
N HIS A 25 4.58 3.13 10.26
CA HIS A 25 3.30 2.68 10.82
C HIS A 25 3.15 1.17 10.90
N ARG A 26 4.18 0.38 10.54
CA ARG A 26 4.13 -1.08 10.59
C ARG A 26 3.86 -1.59 12.00
N GLY A 27 2.86 -2.46 12.15
CA GLY A 27 2.40 -3.01 13.43
C GLY A 27 1.51 -2.06 14.25
N SER A 28 1.27 -0.83 13.80
CA SER A 28 0.37 0.11 14.47
C SER A 28 -1.10 -0.12 14.07
N GLU A 29 -2.04 0.41 14.84
CA GLU A 29 -3.47 0.40 14.51
C GLU A 29 -3.78 1.12 13.19
N HIS A 30 -2.89 2.01 12.74
CA HIS A 30 -3.03 2.79 11.51
C HIS A 30 -2.36 2.12 10.30
N GLU A 31 -1.69 0.98 10.45
CA GLU A 31 -0.94 0.32 9.37
C GLU A 31 -1.80 0.14 8.11
N CYS A 32 -3.03 -0.37 8.29
CA CYS A 32 -4.00 -0.59 7.22
C CYS A 32 -4.32 0.70 6.44
N TYR A 33 -4.58 1.80 7.16
CA TYR A 33 -4.88 3.10 6.56
C TYR A 33 -3.71 3.63 5.74
N VAL A 34 -2.50 3.55 6.30
CA VAL A 34 -1.29 4.08 5.63
C VAL A 34 -0.90 3.23 4.42
N LEU A 35 -1.11 1.91 4.46
CA LEU A 35 -0.93 1.05 3.29
C LEU A 35 -1.87 1.45 2.14
N GLY A 36 -3.13 1.78 2.43
CA GLY A 36 -4.06 2.32 1.43
C GLY A 36 -3.58 3.65 0.84
N GLN A 37 -2.97 4.52 1.64
CA GLN A 37 -2.36 5.77 1.15
C GLN A 37 -1.15 5.51 0.25
N LEU A 38 -0.29 4.55 0.59
CA LEU A 38 0.84 4.15 -0.23
C LEU A 38 0.39 3.60 -1.59
N GLU A 39 -0.59 2.69 -1.60
CA GLU A 39 -1.16 2.11 -2.82
C GLU A 39 -1.79 3.17 -3.73
N ALA A 40 -2.64 4.03 -3.17
CA ALA A 40 -3.26 5.11 -3.92
C ALA A 40 -2.23 6.10 -4.49
N THR A 41 -1.21 6.46 -3.70
CA THR A 41 -0.13 7.36 -4.13
C THR A 41 0.68 6.75 -5.26
N ALA A 42 1.04 5.47 -5.14
CA ALA A 42 1.80 4.75 -6.16
C ALA A 42 1.01 4.60 -7.47
N ASN A 43 -0.28 4.28 -7.39
CA ASN A 43 -1.16 4.20 -8.56
C ASN A 43 -1.34 5.57 -9.24
N MET A 44 -1.49 6.64 -8.46
CA MET A 44 -1.58 8.00 -9.00
C MET A 44 -0.28 8.40 -9.71
N ALA A 45 0.88 8.12 -9.10
CA ALA A 45 2.18 8.38 -9.69
C ALA A 45 2.37 7.62 -11.01
N TYR A 46 1.98 6.34 -11.06
CA TYR A 46 2.00 5.54 -12.28
C TYR A 46 1.20 6.19 -13.42
N VAL A 47 -0.03 6.64 -13.15
CA VAL A 47 -0.87 7.31 -14.17
C VAL A 47 -0.21 8.58 -14.69
N LEU A 48 0.52 9.31 -13.84
CA LEU A 48 1.22 10.54 -14.22
C LEU A 48 2.46 10.27 -15.08
N CYS A 49 3.18 9.17 -14.83
CA CYS A 49 4.42 8.86 -15.54
C CYS A 49 4.28 7.79 -16.64
N ALA A 50 3.12 7.16 -16.82
CA ALA A 50 2.91 6.14 -17.84
C ALA A 50 3.22 6.67 -19.25
N GLY A 51 4.15 6.01 -19.95
CA GLY A 51 4.57 6.41 -21.29
C GLY A 51 5.45 7.67 -21.32
N SER A 52 6.16 7.94 -20.23
CA SER A 52 7.19 8.99 -20.11
C SER A 52 8.60 8.52 -20.46
N ASP A 53 8.74 7.32 -21.03
CA ASP A 53 10.03 6.63 -21.31
C ASP A 53 10.89 6.42 -20.05
N ASN A 54 10.29 6.50 -18.86
CA ASN A 54 10.94 6.24 -17.58
C ASN A 54 10.44 4.93 -16.96
N GLU A 55 10.90 3.82 -17.53
CA GLU A 55 10.50 2.46 -17.12
C GLU A 55 10.83 2.17 -15.65
N GLU A 56 11.94 2.71 -15.13
CA GLU A 56 12.35 2.52 -13.73
C GLU A 56 11.31 3.10 -12.76
N LEU A 57 10.82 4.32 -13.06
CA LEU A 57 9.81 4.97 -12.24
C LEU A 57 8.46 4.24 -12.33
N GLU A 58 8.07 3.77 -13.52
CA GLU A 58 6.86 2.97 -13.69
C GLU A 58 6.93 1.67 -12.88
N LEU A 59 8.06 0.96 -12.93
CA LEU A 59 8.30 -0.26 -12.16
C LEU A 59 8.28 0.01 -10.65
N LEU A 60 8.88 1.12 -10.20
CA LEU A 60 8.84 1.52 -8.79
C LEU A 60 7.40 1.74 -8.30
N CYS A 61 6.57 2.43 -9.09
CA CYS A 61 5.16 2.64 -8.75
C CYS A 61 4.42 1.30 -8.60
N GLN A 62 4.58 0.41 -9.58
CA GLN A 62 3.93 -0.91 -9.56
C GLN A 62 4.38 -1.74 -8.37
N GLN A 63 5.67 -1.75 -8.07
CA GLN A 63 6.23 -2.49 -6.94
C GLN A 63 5.65 -1.99 -5.61
N LEU A 64 5.63 -0.67 -5.39
CA LEU A 64 5.09 -0.09 -4.15
C LEU A 64 3.60 -0.36 -3.97
N ALA A 65 2.81 -0.26 -5.06
CA ALA A 65 1.39 -0.60 -5.02
C ALA A 65 1.16 -2.08 -4.68
N LEU A 66 1.93 -2.98 -5.31
CA LEU A 66 1.83 -4.41 -5.07
C LEU A 66 2.24 -4.79 -3.64
N ASP A 67 3.33 -4.22 -3.14
CA ASP A 67 3.79 -4.44 -1.76
C ASP A 67 2.75 -3.99 -0.74
N ALA A 68 2.11 -2.84 -0.98
CA ALA A 68 1.02 -2.36 -0.15
C ALA A 68 -0.16 -3.34 -0.14
N LEU A 69 -0.60 -3.81 -1.32
CA LEU A 69 -1.71 -4.79 -1.45
C LEU A 69 -1.41 -6.13 -0.78
N ASN A 70 -0.18 -6.64 -0.96
CA ASN A 70 0.25 -7.88 -0.33
C ASN A 70 0.19 -7.77 1.19
N ARG A 71 0.76 -6.70 1.74
CA ARG A 71 0.74 -6.45 3.18
C ARG A 71 -0.68 -6.27 3.70
N HIS A 72 -1.52 -5.56 2.97
CA HIS A 72 -2.92 -5.36 3.31
C HIS A 72 -3.69 -6.69 3.35
N SER A 73 -3.36 -7.62 2.46
CA SER A 73 -3.94 -8.98 2.40
C SER A 73 -3.47 -9.86 3.56
N GLU A 74 -2.20 -9.76 3.97
CA GLU A 74 -1.67 -10.42 5.17
C GLU A 74 -2.43 -9.98 6.42
N LEU A 75 -2.59 -8.66 6.62
CA LEU A 75 -3.27 -8.11 7.79
C LEU A 75 -4.73 -8.62 7.90
N ARG A 76 -5.46 -8.66 6.79
CA ARG A 76 -6.84 -9.19 6.76
C ARG A 76 -6.89 -10.68 7.10
N SER A 77 -5.91 -11.46 6.65
CA SER A 77 -5.82 -12.89 6.93
C SER A 77 -5.52 -13.17 8.41
N THR A 78 -4.71 -12.33 9.06
CA THR A 78 -4.46 -12.40 10.51
C THR A 78 -5.70 -12.05 11.32
N SER A 79 -6.44 -11.01 10.93
CA SER A 79 -7.71 -10.63 11.60
C SER A 79 -8.77 -11.74 11.52
N GLY A 80 -8.87 -12.46 10.39
CA GLY A 80 -9.80 -13.60 10.25
C GLY A 80 -9.48 -14.79 11.16
N THR A 81 -8.22 -14.96 11.58
CA THR A 81 -7.79 -16.05 12.46
C THR A 81 -8.14 -15.78 13.92
N LEU A 82 -8.15 -14.51 14.35
CA LEU A 82 -8.56 -14.14 15.71
C LEU A 82 -10.07 -14.26 15.93
N ILE A 83 -10.89 -13.95 14.92
CA ILE A 83 -12.35 -14.11 15.01
C ILE A 83 -12.73 -15.59 15.14
N ARG A 84 -12.07 -16.51 14.40
CA ARG A 84 -12.33 -17.95 14.51
C ARG A 84 -11.95 -18.56 15.86
N LYS A 85 -11.02 -17.96 16.61
CA LYS A 85 -10.64 -18.45 17.95
C LYS A 85 -11.66 -18.09 19.02
N VAL A 86 -12.37 -16.96 18.89
CA VAL A 86 -13.38 -16.52 19.85
C VAL A 86 -14.65 -17.39 19.76
N ASP A 87 -15.07 -17.79 18.55
CA ASP A 87 -16.25 -18.65 18.39
C ASP A 87 -16.04 -20.07 18.92
N LYS A 88 -14.80 -20.58 18.94
CA LYS A 88 -14.54 -21.95 19.39
C LYS A 88 -14.46 -22.10 20.91
N SER A 89 -14.37 -21.01 21.67
CA SER A 89 -14.31 -21.02 23.15
C SER A 89 -15.67 -20.88 23.83
N LEU A 90 -16.75 -20.64 23.09
CA LEU A 90 -18.10 -20.42 23.63
C LEU A 90 -19.06 -21.62 23.46
N SER A 91 -18.58 -22.75 22.92
CA SER A 91 -19.43 -23.92 22.60
C SER A 91 -19.13 -25.16 23.45
N THR A 92 -18.71 -24.96 24.70
CA THR A 92 -18.65 -26.04 25.72
C THR A 92 -19.21 -25.52 27.04
N THR A 93 -20.53 -25.54 27.21
CA THR A 93 -21.19 -25.92 28.46
C THR A 93 -22.71 -25.98 28.30
N ALA A 94 -23.27 -27.08 28.84
CA ALA A 94 -24.68 -27.45 29.05
C ALA A 94 -25.46 -27.99 27.84
#